data_AF-A0A399SZI5-F1
#
_entry.id   AF-A0A399SZI5-F1
#
_cell.length_a   1.000
_cell.length_b   1.000
_cell.length_c   1.000
_cell.angle_alpha   90.00
_cell.angle_beta   90.00
_cell.angle_gamma   90.00
#
_symmetry.space_group_name_H-M   'P 1'
#
loop_
_entity.id
_entity.type
_entity.pdbx_description
1 polymer ?
#
loop_
_entity_poly.entity_id
_entity_poly.type
_entity_poly.pdbx_seq_one_letter_code
_entity_poly.pdbx_strand_id
1 'polypeptide(L)' 'AAPVASAAPPLAGAPAAEPTGGRYLVGVLVGAFVVAGLVTPALSLTRAGEFAVPHGQHSTIDLDGIQGEHSGH' A
#
# COMPACT_ATOMS: atom_id res chain seq x y z
N ALA A 1 29.06 -41.33 -32.21
CA ALA A 1 27.70 -40.83 -32.52
C ALA A 1 27.56 -39.45 -31.91
N ALA A 2 27.21 -38.42 -32.69
CA ALA A 2 26.99 -37.06 -32.18
C ALA A 2 25.51 -36.88 -31.75
N PRO A 3 25.20 -36.09 -30.71
CA PRO A 3 23.82 -35.87 -30.29
C PRO A 3 23.15 -34.90 -31.27
N VAL A 4 22.00 -35.31 -31.81
CA VAL A 4 21.12 -34.44 -32.59
C VAL A 4 20.35 -33.58 -31.59
N ALA A 5 20.60 -32.28 -31.55
CA ALA A 5 19.80 -31.36 -30.76
C ALA A 5 18.42 -31.21 -31.41
N SER A 6 17.37 -31.70 -30.75
CA SER A 6 15.99 -31.41 -31.14
C SER A 6 15.71 -29.93 -30.93
N ALA A 7 15.51 -29.20 -32.03
CA ALA A 7 15.05 -27.82 -31.98
C ALA A 7 13.59 -27.80 -31.48
N ALA A 8 13.35 -27.14 -30.35
CA ALA A 8 12.00 -26.87 -29.87
C ALA A 8 11.28 -25.90 -30.82
N PRO A 9 9.97 -26.08 -31.08
CA PRO A 9 9.23 -25.19 -31.95
C PRO A 9 9.20 -23.77 -31.34
N PRO A 10 9.16 -22.73 -32.18
CA PRO A 10 9.05 -21.37 -31.68
C PRO A 10 7.78 -21.24 -30.85
N LEU A 11 7.93 -20.78 -29.60
CA LEU A 11 6.80 -20.40 -28.77
C LEU A 11 6.00 -19.35 -29.55
N ALA A 12 4.77 -19.68 -29.95
CA ALA A 12 3.89 -18.76 -30.63
C ALA A 12 3.82 -17.47 -29.80
N GLY A 13 4.12 -16.34 -30.45
CA GLY A 13 4.35 -15.06 -29.82
C GLY A 13 3.21 -14.66 -28.88
N ALA A 14 3.56 -14.20 -27.68
CA ALA A 14 2.63 -13.56 -26.78
C ALA A 14 1.89 -12.43 -27.52
N PRO A 15 0.57 -12.28 -27.35
CA PRO A 15 -0.16 -11.19 -27.99
C PRO A 15 0.47 -9.86 -27.57
N ALA A 16 0.83 -9.04 -28.55
CA ALA A 16 1.32 -7.69 -28.29
C ALA A 16 0.23 -6.93 -27.52
N ALA A 17 0.55 -6.47 -26.31
CA ALA A 17 -0.38 -5.70 -25.50
C ALA A 17 -0.85 -4.47 -26.29
N GLU A 18 -2.15 -4.39 -26.54
CA GLU A 18 -2.77 -3.27 -27.22
C GLU A 18 -2.49 -1.97 -26.44
N PRO A 19 -2.24 -0.81 -27.09
CA PRO A 19 -1.77 0.43 -26.44
C PRO A 19 -2.84 1.14 -25.56
N THR A 20 -3.72 0.39 -24.91
CA THR A 20 -4.84 0.86 -24.07
C THR A 20 -4.39 1.32 -22.69
N GLY A 21 -3.19 0.93 -22.24
CA GLY A 21 -2.70 1.18 -20.88
C GLY A 21 -2.69 2.66 -20.47
N GLY A 22 -2.37 3.58 -21.38
CA GLY A 22 -2.37 5.01 -21.08
C GLY A 22 -3.77 5.56 -20.79
N ARG A 23 -4.77 5.19 -21.60
CA ARG A 23 -6.17 5.61 -21.41
C ARG A 23 -6.76 4.99 -20.14
N TYR A 24 -6.39 3.75 -19.86
CA TYR A 24 -6.75 3.07 -18.61
C TYR A 24 -6.20 3.81 -17.39
N LEU A 25 -4.90 4.15 -17.37
CA LEU A 25 -4.28 4.88 -16.26
C LEU A 25 -4.90 6.27 -16.06
N VAL A 26 -5.22 6.98 -17.15
CA VAL A 26 -5.93 8.26 -17.06
C VAL A 26 -7.31 8.07 -16.43
N GLY A 27 -8.06 7.05 -16.85
CA GLY A 27 -9.36 6.72 -16.25
C GLY A 27 -9.27 6.40 -14.76
N VAL A 28 -8.26 5.62 -14.36
CA VAL A 28 -8.00 5.29 -12.94
C VAL A 28 -7.65 6.54 -12.14
N LEU A 29 -6.77 7.41 -12.65
CA LEU A 29 -6.39 8.66 -12.00
C LEU A 29 -7.60 9.58 -11.82
N VAL A 30 -8.39 9.79 -12.88
CA VAL A 30 -9.60 10.61 -12.82
C VAL A 30 -10.58 10.03 -11.79
N GLY A 31 -10.82 8.71 -11.80
CA GLY A 31 -11.67 8.05 -10.82
C GLY A 31 -11.18 8.23 -9.39
N ALA A 32 -9.87 8.09 -9.16
CA ALA A 32 -9.26 8.28 -7.84
C ALA A 32 -9.45 9.73 -7.34
N PHE A 33 -9.26 10.73 -8.21
CA PHE A 33 -9.48 12.14 -7.85
C PHE A 33 -10.95 12.44 -7.53
N VAL A 34 -11.89 11.89 -8.31
CA VAL A 34 -13.33 12.04 -8.02
C VAL A 34 -13.68 11.42 -6.67
N VAL A 35 -13.21 10.18 -6.41
CA VAL A 35 -13.46 9.51 -5.13
C VAL A 35 -12.84 10.28 -3.97
N ALA A 36 -11.58 10.69 -4.05
CA ALA A 36 -10.93 11.47 -3.01
C ALA A 36 -11.66 12.79 -2.74
N GLY A 37 -12.03 13.50 -3.81
CA GLY A 37 -12.77 14.76 -3.75
C GLY A 37 -14.17 14.63 -3.16
N LEU A 38 -14.79 13.45 -3.20
CA LEU A 38 -16.09 13.21 -2.57
C LEU A 38 -15.96 12.68 -1.13
N VAL A 39 -15.08 11.70 -0.92
CA VAL A 39 -14.98 10.98 0.35
C VAL A 39 -14.39 11.86 1.45
N THR A 40 -13.34 12.63 1.16
CA THR A 40 -12.70 13.50 2.17
C THR A 40 -13.67 14.54 2.75
N PRO A 41 -14.38 15.36 1.95
CA PRO A 41 -15.37 16.29 2.50
C PRO A 41 -16.57 15.57 3.13
N ALA A 42 -17.00 14.43 2.59
CA ALA A 42 -18.07 13.64 3.20
C ALA A 42 -17.69 13.16 4.62
N LEU A 43 -16.45 12.70 4.83
CA LEU A 43 -15.95 12.34 6.16
C LEU A 43 -15.82 13.56 7.07
N SER A 44 -15.43 14.73 6.55
CA SER A 44 -15.34 15.96 7.34
C SER A 44 -16.70 16.46 7.85
N LEU A 45 -17.79 16.14 7.14
CA LEU A 45 -19.16 16.44 7.57
C LEU A 45 -19.68 15.48 8.65
N THR A 46 -18.95 14.40 8.94
CA THR A 46 -19.36 13.48 10.00
C THR A 46 -18.94 14.02 11.37
N ARG A 47 -19.79 13.83 12.38
CA ARG A 47 -19.51 14.17 13.78
C ARG A 47 -18.55 13.18 14.46
N ALA A 48 -17.76 12.41 13.71
CA ALA A 48 -16.91 11.36 14.28
C ALA A 48 -15.90 11.90 15.31
N GLY A 49 -15.40 13.13 15.11
CA GLY A 49 -14.53 13.80 16.08
C GLY A 49 -15.26 14.31 17.33
N GLU A 50 -16.54 14.66 17.24
CA GLU A 50 -17.34 15.18 18.36
C GLU A 50 -17.60 14.11 19.43
N PHE A 51 -17.63 12.84 19.02
CA PHE A 51 -17.82 11.69 19.91
C PHE A 51 -16.54 10.90 20.16
N ALA A 52 -15.37 11.42 19.74
CA ALA A 52 -14.10 10.75 19.96
C ALA A 52 -13.77 10.75 21.46
N VAL A 53 -13.81 9.56 22.07
CA VAL A 53 -13.39 9.37 23.46
C VAL A 53 -11.86 9.39 23.51
N PRO A 54 -11.23 10.20 24.38
CA PRO A 54 -9.79 10.15 24.59
C PRO A 54 -9.37 8.74 25.02
N HIS A 55 -8.66 8.02 24.16
CA HIS A 55 -7.90 6.86 24.59
C HIS A 55 -6.67 7.40 25.31
N GLY A 56 -6.50 7.00 26.57
CA GLY A 56 -5.51 7.58 27.47
C GLY A 56 -4.12 7.64 26.85
N GLN A 57 -3.39 8.71 27.16
CA GLN A 57 -1.96 8.80 26.87
C GLN A 57 -1.31 7.59 27.54
N HIS A 58 -0.82 6.64 26.75
CA HIS A 58 0.12 5.66 27.28
C HIS A 58 1.32 6.47 27.76
N SER A 59 1.53 6.52 29.08
CA SER A 59 2.76 7.02 29.64
C SER A 59 3.86 6.26 28.91
N THR A 60 4.69 6.96 28.14
CA THR A 60 6.02 6.45 27.83
C THR A 60 6.58 6.06 29.18
N ILE A 61 6.75 4.75 29.39
CA ILE A 61 7.28 4.23 30.64
C ILE A 61 8.54 5.03 30.90
N ASP A 62 8.56 5.72 32.03
CA ASP A 62 9.74 6.45 32.48
C ASP A 62 10.82 5.39 32.75
N LEU A 63 11.62 5.11 31.72
CA LEU A 63 12.71 4.14 31.77
C LEU A 63 13.83 4.60 32.70
N ASP A 64 13.74 5.82 33.27
CA ASP A 64 14.67 6.33 34.28
C ASP A 64 14.66 5.49 35.57
N GLY A 65 13.57 4.75 35.83
CA GLY A 65 13.46 3.84 36.98
C GLY A 65 13.93 2.40 36.75
N ILE A 66 14.09 1.96 35.49
CA ILE A 66 14.40 0.56 35.13
C ILE A 66 15.71 0.42 34.32
N GLN A 67 16.52 1.48 34.20
CA GLN A 67 17.88 1.37 33.69
C GLN A 67 18.93 1.10 34.79
N GLY A 68 18.54 1.20 36.06
CA GLY A 68 19.44 0.99 37.21
C GLY A 68 19.76 -0.48 37.53
N GLU A 69 19.00 -1.44 37.02
CA GLU A 69 19.12 -2.86 37.44
C GLU A 69 19.81 -3.77 36.41
N HIS A 70 20.34 -3.22 35.31
CA HIS A 70 21.07 -3.98 34.29
C HIS A 70 22.57 -3.61 34.21
N SER A 71 23.12 -2.95 35.24
CA SER A 71 24.55 -2.61 35.35
C SER A 71 25.14 -3.07 36.69
N GLY A 72 25.69 -4.28 36.73
CA GLY A 72 26.50 -4.83 37.84
C GLY A 72 26.42 -6.36 37.79
N HIS A 73 27.46 -7.14 37.54
CA HIS A 73 28.71 -7.27 38.30
C HIS A 73 28.52 -7.20 39.82
#